data_AF-A0A5R8NNV8-F1
#
_entry.id   AF-A0A5R8NNV8-F1
#
_cell.length_a   1.000
_cell.length_b   1.000
_cell.length_c   1.000
_cell.angle_alpha   90.00
_cell.angle_beta   90.00
_cell.angle_gamma   90.00
#
_symmetry.space_group_name_H-M   'P 1'
#
loop_
_entity.id
_entity.type
_entity.pdbx_description
1 polymer ?
#
loop_
_entity_poly.entity_id
_entity_poly.type
_entity_poly.pdbx_seq_one_letter_code
_entity_poly.pdbx_strand_id
1 'polypeptide(L)' 'MSDPLRRTPNATRLSFLMARARRAGYQLIAEPKQPDRWTLVDLDDGERLFECASLTEIERYLRE' A
#
# COMPACT_ATOMS: atom_id res chain seq x y z
N MET A 1 -29.55 -0.52 -2.77
CA MET A 1 -28.63 -1.09 -1.76
C MET A 1 -27.45 -1.69 -2.50
N SER A 2 -26.37 -0.93 -2.68
CA SER A 2 -25.14 -1.44 -3.29
C SER A 2 -24.34 -2.14 -2.21
N ASP A 3 -24.08 -3.43 -2.38
CA ASP A 3 -23.23 -4.23 -1.50
C ASP A 3 -21.82 -3.59 -1.44
N PRO A 4 -21.35 -3.08 -0.29
CA PRO A 4 -20.06 -2.40 -0.19
C PRO A 4 -18.87 -3.38 -0.12
N LEU A 5 -19.10 -4.69 -0.28
CA LEU A 5 -18.11 -5.72 0.00
C LEU A 5 -17.84 -6.67 -1.16
N ARG A 6 -18.24 -6.33 -2.39
CA ARG A 6 -17.52 -6.84 -3.57
C ARG A 6 -16.15 -6.17 -3.59
N ARG A 7 -15.26 -6.63 -2.70
CA ARG A 7 -13.82 -6.32 -2.75
C ARG A 7 -13.39 -6.69 -4.15
N THR A 8 -13.21 -5.68 -4.99
CA THR A 8 -12.57 -5.88 -6.28
C THR A 8 -11.23 -6.56 -6.00
N PRO A 9 -10.71 -7.39 -6.92
CA PRO A 9 -9.42 -8.07 -6.72
C PRO A 9 -8.31 -7.14 -6.20
N ASN A 10 -8.38 -5.86 -6.57
CA ASN A 10 -7.49 -4.80 -6.10
C ASN A 10 -7.62 -4.48 -4.60
N ALA A 11 -8.81 -4.49 -4.01
CA ALA A 11 -9.00 -4.21 -2.59
C ALA A 11 -8.44 -5.33 -1.69
N THR A 12 -8.59 -6.59 -2.09
CA THR A 12 -8.01 -7.74 -1.40
C THR A 12 -6.48 -7.70 -1.49
N ARG A 13 -5.94 -7.41 -2.68
CA ARG A 13 -4.49 -7.25 -2.89
C ARG A 13 -3.93 -6.12 -2.03
N LEU A 14 -4.61 -4.96 -2.00
CA LEU A 14 -4.21 -3.82 -1.20
C LEU A 14 -4.16 -4.16 0.30
N SER A 15 -5.20 -4.81 0.82
CA SER A 15 -5.26 -5.22 2.23
C SER A 15 -4.11 -6.16 2.61
N PHE A 16 -3.75 -7.08 1.71
CA PHE A 16 -2.62 -7.98 1.91
C PHE A 16 -1.28 -7.22 1.94
N LEU A 17 -1.06 -6.29 0.99
CA LEU A 17 0.15 -5.47 0.95
C LEU A 17 0.27 -4.57 2.19
N MET A 18 -0.83 -3.97 2.65
CA MET A 18 -0.86 -3.18 3.89
C MET A 18 -0.47 -4.05 5.10
N ALA A 19 -1.03 -5.25 5.22
CA ALA A 19 -0.68 -6.16 6.31
C ALA A 19 0.79 -6.60 6.26
N ARG A 20 1.33 -6.83 5.05
CA ARG A 20 2.74 -7.20 4.86
C ARG A 20 3.68 -6.04 5.18
N ALA A 21 3.39 -4.84 4.67
CA ALA A 21 4.14 -3.63 4.99
C ALA A 21 4.22 -3.42 6.51
N ARG A 22 3.09 -3.52 7.22
CA ARG A 22 3.06 -3.35 8.68
C ARG A 22 3.89 -4.38 9.44
N ARG A 23 3.96 -5.62 8.94
CA ARG A 23 4.83 -6.65 9.52
C ARG A 23 6.32 -6.39 9.30
N ALA A 24 6.66 -5.64 8.26
CA ALA A 24 8.02 -5.27 7.91
C ALA A 24 8.46 -3.92 8.51
N GLY A 25 7.64 -3.28 9.33
CA GLY A 25 7.95 -1.96 9.90
C GLY A 25 7.50 -0.78 9.03
N TYR A 26 6.64 -1.01 8.02
CA TYR A 26 6.24 0.03 7.08
C TYR A 26 4.73 0.29 7.08
N GLN A 27 4.36 1.53 6.74
CA GLN A 27 3.00 1.94 6.43
C GLN A 27 2.85 2.25 4.94
N LEU A 28 1.87 1.63 4.30
CA LEU A 28 1.51 1.95 2.92
C LEU A 28 0.42 3.02 2.91
N ILE A 29 0.71 4.17 2.30
CA ILE A 29 -0.23 5.29 2.14
C ILE A 29 -0.52 5.58 0.67
N ALA A 30 -1.75 6.00 0.36
CA ALA A 30 -2.11 6.55 -0.94
C ALA A 30 -1.93 8.07 -0.90
N GLU A 31 -1.28 8.65 -1.90
CA GLU A 31 -1.09 10.10 -1.97
C GLU A 31 -2.41 10.79 -2.36
N PRO A 32 -2.98 11.67 -1.51
CA PRO A 32 -4.31 12.25 -1.76
C PRO A 32 -4.35 13.14 -3.01
N LYS A 33 -3.20 13.68 -3.45
CA LYS A 33 -3.11 14.51 -4.66
C LYS A 33 -2.84 13.70 -5.93
N GLN A 34 -2.47 12.43 -5.80
CA GLN A 34 -2.08 11.57 -6.91
C GLN A 34 -2.71 10.19 -6.68
N PRO A 35 -3.94 9.94 -7.18
CA PRO A 35 -4.72 8.74 -6.86
C PRO A 35 -4.04 7.42 -7.24
N ASP A 36 -3.04 7.46 -8.15
CA ASP A 36 -2.26 6.31 -8.58
C ASP A 36 -0.88 6.21 -7.89
N ARG A 37 -0.58 7.10 -6.94
CA ARG A 37 0.73 7.12 -6.26
C ARG A 37 0.62 6.56 -4.85
N TRP A 38 1.53 5.65 -4.57
CA TRP A 38 1.67 4.94 -3.31
C TRP A 38 3.01 5.24 -2.68
N THR A 39 3.03 5.38 -1.37
CA THR A 39 4.25 5.64 -0.61
C THR A 39 4.36 4.64 0.53
N LEU A 40 5.52 4.01 0.66
CA LEU A 40 5.93 3.31 1.87
C LEU A 40 6.62 4.29 2.79
N VAL A 41 6.11 4.33 4.00
CA VAL A 41 6.61 5.16 5.08
C VAL A 41 7.12 4.25 6.18
N ASP A 42 8.27 4.55 6.74
CA ASP A 42 8.76 3.87 7.93
C ASP A 42 7.81 4.13 9.12
N LEU A 43 7.53 3.09 9.91
CA LEU A 43 6.63 3.21 11.06
C LEU A 43 7.29 3.87 12.27
N ASP A 44 8.61 3.82 12.39
CA ASP A 44 9.36 4.29 13.55
C ASP A 44 9.63 5.80 13.47
N ASP A 45 10.06 6.30 12.31
CA ASP A 45 10.40 7.72 12.13
C ASP A 45 9.48 8.49 11.17
N GLY A 46 8.61 7.79 10.44
CA GLY A 46 7.72 8.42 9.47
C GLY A 46 8.41 8.84 8.17
N GLU A 47 9.64 8.38 7.92
CA GLU A 47 10.38 8.69 6.70
C GLU A 47 9.75 8.01 5.48
N ARG A 48 9.70 8.74 4.35
CA ARG A 48 9.21 8.20 3.08
C ARG A 48 10.33 7.42 2.40
N LEU A 49 10.25 6.10 2.47
CA LEU A 49 11.31 5.21 1.96
C LEU A 49 11.16 4.93 0.47
N PHE A 50 9.94 4.81 -0.02
CA PHE A 50 9.69 4.41 -1.41
C PHE A 50 8.39 4.98 -1.94
N GLU A 51 8.44 5.60 -3.12
CA GLU A 51 7.28 6.15 -3.82
C GLU A 51 7.15 5.51 -5.20
N CYS A 52 5.95 5.07 -5.56
CA CYS A 52 5.72 4.41 -6.84
C CYS A 52 4.31 4.66 -7.38
N ALA A 53 4.13 4.46 -8.68
CA ALA A 53 2.85 4.65 -9.36
C ALA A 53 1.98 3.38 -9.41
N SER A 54 2.41 2.28 -8.76
CA SER A 54 1.66 1.03 -8.81
C SER A 54 1.86 0.12 -7.60
N LEU A 55 0.82 -0.62 -7.22
CA LEU A 55 0.89 -1.64 -6.17
C LEU A 55 1.82 -2.82 -6.52
N THR A 56 2.14 -3.00 -7.80
CA THR A 56 3.09 -4.04 -8.24
C THR A 56 4.51 -3.71 -7.81
N GLU A 57 4.90 -2.44 -7.82
CA GLU A 57 6.23 -2.03 -7.35
C GLU A 57 6.36 -2.16 -5.83
N ILE A 58 5.30 -1.82 -5.08
CA ILE A 58 5.21 -2.09 -3.63
C ILE A 58 5.38 -3.58 -3.34
N GLU A 59 4.70 -4.44 -4.11
CA GLU A 59 4.80 -5.87 -3.92
C GLU A 59 6.21 -6.40 -4.17
N ARG A 60 6.91 -5.86 -5.18
CA ARG A 60 8.31 -6.22 -5.46
C ARG A 60 9.22 -5.79 -4.30
N TYR A 61 9.08 -4.55 -3.84
CA TYR A 61 9.86 -4.02 -2.72
C TYR A 61 9.70 -4.86 -1.45
N LEU A 62 8.47 -5.26 -1.11
CA LEU A 62 8.21 -6.07 0.09
C LEU A 62 8.61 -7.55 -0.05
N ARG A 63 9.04 -8.01 -1.23
CA ARG A 63 9.47 -9.40 -1.48
C ARG A 63 10.99 -9.58 -1.42
N GLU A 64 11.75 -8.51 -1.68
CA GLU A 64 13.20 -8.44 -1.38
C GLU A 64 13.44 -8.45 0.14
#